data_AF-A0A2S2P279-F1
#
_entry.id   AF-A0A2S2P279-F1
#
_cell.length_a   1.000
_cell.length_b   1.000
_cell.length_c   1.000
_cell.angle_alpha   90.00
_cell.angle_beta   90.00
_cell.angle_gamma   90.00
#
_symmetry.space_group_name_H-M   'P 1'
#
loop_
_entity.id
_entity.type
_entity.pdbx_description
1 polymer ?
#
loop_
_entity_poly.entity_id
_entity_poly.type
_entity_poly.pdbx_seq_one_letter_code
_entity_poly.pdbx_strand_id
1 'polypeptide(L)'
;MLIPKGSFEGYQCQLFVMVSNGANDQVESAQDSQSCDNASSYCGIRNSRYPDARSMGYPFDRTPRDGVVTLQQFLTPNMAVQDVRIRFANRTVAPLQNRVGSQQAQPPKTQPSKPASGANWN
;
A
#
# COMPACT_ATOMS: atom_id res chain seq x y z
N MET A 1 8.64 1.59 5.19
CA MET A 1 9.28 2.92 5.08
C MET A 1 9.18 3.42 3.65
N LEU A 2 7.95 3.69 3.16
CA LEU A 2 7.71 3.96 1.74
C LEU A 2 7.98 5.42 1.35
N ILE A 3 7.61 6.36 2.22
CA ILE A 3 7.71 7.80 1.98
C ILE A 3 8.89 8.32 2.82
N PRO A 4 9.77 9.18 2.26
CA PRO A 4 10.80 9.85 3.02
C PRO A 4 10.23 10.61 4.23
N LYS A 5 11.04 10.83 5.27
CA LYS A 5 10.61 11.52 6.50
C LYS A 5 9.99 12.90 6.22
N GLY A 6 10.54 13.65 5.26
CA GLY A 6 10.14 15.01 4.96
C GLY A 6 10.58 16.03 6.02
N SER A 7 9.97 17.21 6.00
CA SER A 7 10.25 18.31 6.93
C SER A 7 8.96 18.85 7.54
N PHE A 8 9.07 19.61 8.64
CA PHE A 8 7.90 20.24 9.28
C PHE A 8 7.22 21.26 8.35
N GLU A 9 8.01 22.03 7.60
CA GLU A 9 7.58 23.03 6.62
C GLU A 9 7.02 22.42 5.31
N GLY A 10 7.15 21.10 5.16
CA GLY A 10 6.76 20.37 3.96
C GLY A 10 7.89 20.33 2.95
N TYR A 11 8.45 19.14 2.76
CA TYR A 11 9.48 18.86 1.76
C TYR A 11 8.82 18.76 0.39
N GLN A 12 9.28 19.60 -0.56
CA GLN A 12 8.71 19.67 -1.91
C GLN A 12 9.18 18.46 -2.73
N CYS A 13 8.22 17.75 -3.30
CA CYS A 13 8.45 16.61 -4.20
C CYS A 13 7.53 16.73 -5.41
N GLN A 14 7.87 16.00 -6.47
CA GLN A 14 7.00 15.81 -7.63
C GLN A 14 6.58 14.34 -7.68
N LEU A 15 5.27 14.09 -7.63
CA LEU A 15 4.70 12.77 -7.86
C LEU A 15 4.59 12.53 -9.36
N PHE A 16 5.32 11.56 -9.87
CA PHE A 16 5.28 11.14 -11.27
C PHE A 16 4.42 9.88 -11.42
N VAL A 17 3.56 9.87 -12.42
CA VAL A 17 2.73 8.71 -12.80
C VAL A 17 2.87 8.48 -14.30
N MET A 18 3.01 7.22 -14.69
CA MET A 18 3.10 6.79 -16.09
C MET A 18 2.19 5.59 -16.31
N VAL A 19 1.48 5.59 -17.44
CA VAL A 19 0.74 4.41 -17.93
C VAL A 19 1.47 3.86 -19.15
N SER A 20 2.12 2.72 -19.01
CA SER A 20 2.80 2.01 -20.11
C SER A 20 1.85 1.04 -20.82
N ASN A 21 2.28 0.52 -21.97
CA ASN A 21 1.51 -0.48 -22.72
C ASN A 21 1.76 -1.87 -22.12
N GLY A 22 0.74 -2.42 -21.45
CA GLY A 22 0.83 -3.70 -20.77
C GLY A 22 1.23 -4.89 -21.67
N ALA A 23 0.92 -4.86 -22.97
CA ALA A 23 1.35 -5.93 -23.89
C ALA A 23 2.89 -6.01 -24.03
N ASN A 24 3.59 -4.92 -23.77
CA ASN A 24 5.05 -4.86 -23.82
C ASN A 24 5.71 -5.07 -22.45
N ASP A 25 4.93 -5.03 -21.36
CA ASP A 25 5.43 -5.09 -19.99
C ASP A 25 5.17 -6.50 -19.39
N GLN A 26 4.19 -7.22 -19.91
CA GLN A 26 3.85 -8.57 -19.48
C GLN A 26 4.98 -9.58 -19.76
N VAL A 27 5.25 -10.42 -18.76
CA VAL A 27 6.15 -11.57 -18.86
C VAL A 27 5.34 -12.84 -18.75
N GLU A 28 5.33 -13.65 -19.81
CA GLU A 28 4.73 -14.98 -19.78
C GLU A 28 5.42 -15.83 -18.69
N SER A 29 4.61 -16.52 -17.86
CA SER A 29 5.02 -17.39 -16.73
C SER A 29 5.33 -16.75 -15.37
N ALA A 30 4.94 -15.49 -15.10
CA ALA A 30 5.02 -14.90 -13.76
C ALA A 30 3.96 -15.44 -12.75
N GLN A 31 3.14 -16.41 -13.17
CA GLN A 31 1.88 -16.79 -12.52
C GLN A 31 1.89 -18.12 -11.74
N ASP A 32 3.04 -18.58 -11.25
CA ASP A 32 3.01 -19.65 -10.24
C ASP A 32 2.69 -19.04 -8.87
N SER A 33 1.39 -18.97 -8.58
CA SER A 33 0.71 -18.29 -7.48
C SER A 33 0.96 -18.87 -6.09
N GLN A 34 2.18 -19.34 -5.80
CA GLN A 34 2.54 -19.84 -4.49
C GLN A 34 3.63 -18.98 -3.85
N SER A 35 3.17 -18.15 -2.91
CA SER A 35 3.95 -17.48 -1.86
C SER A 35 4.50 -16.08 -2.18
N CYS A 36 3.87 -15.08 -1.57
CA CYS A 36 4.43 -13.76 -1.25
C CYS A 36 4.76 -12.81 -2.44
N ASP A 37 3.74 -12.25 -3.09
CA ASP A 37 3.87 -11.28 -4.20
C ASP A 37 3.78 -9.79 -3.77
N ASN A 38 3.54 -9.49 -2.49
CA ASN A 38 3.30 -8.11 -2.03
C ASN A 38 4.52 -7.17 -2.08
N ALA A 39 5.69 -7.64 -2.56
CA ALA A 39 6.95 -6.89 -2.61
C ALA A 39 7.77 -7.19 -3.88
N SER A 40 7.12 -7.59 -4.97
CA SER A 40 7.78 -7.98 -6.21
C SER A 40 8.58 -6.86 -6.88
N SER A 41 8.27 -5.59 -6.60
CA SER A 41 9.04 -4.44 -7.10
C SER A 41 10.52 -4.46 -6.69
N TYR A 42 10.85 -4.91 -5.47
CA TYR A 42 12.24 -5.00 -5.01
C TYR A 42 12.77 -6.43 -4.93
N CYS A 43 11.91 -7.40 -4.63
CA CYS A 43 12.33 -8.78 -4.38
C CYS A 43 12.06 -9.74 -5.54
N GLY A 44 11.35 -9.29 -6.57
CA GLY A 44 10.80 -10.17 -7.60
C GLY A 44 9.80 -11.18 -7.02
N ILE A 45 9.49 -12.19 -7.83
CA ILE A 45 8.63 -13.31 -7.41
C ILE A 45 9.53 -14.51 -7.17
N ARG A 46 9.31 -15.21 -6.05
CA ARG A 46 10.11 -16.38 -5.70
C ARG A 46 9.99 -17.46 -6.78
N ASN A 47 11.13 -17.98 -7.22
CA ASN A 47 11.24 -19.04 -8.24
C ASN A 47 10.58 -18.70 -9.59
N SER A 48 10.31 -17.42 -9.86
CA SER A 48 9.72 -16.99 -11.12
C SER A 48 10.53 -15.84 -11.72
N ARG A 49 10.19 -15.49 -12.97
CA ARG A 49 10.74 -14.31 -13.63
C ARG A 49 10.21 -13.04 -12.97
N TYR A 50 10.99 -11.97 -13.06
CA TYR A 50 10.53 -10.66 -12.63
C TYR A 50 9.27 -10.26 -13.43
N PRO A 51 8.21 -9.74 -12.79
CA PRO A 51 6.89 -9.58 -13.41
C PRO A 51 6.76 -8.38 -14.36
N ASP A 52 7.87 -7.71 -14.70
CA ASP A 52 7.95 -6.61 -15.66
C ASP A 52 9.08 -6.90 -16.66
N ALA A 53 8.76 -6.87 -17.96
CA ALA A 53 9.73 -7.06 -19.03
C ALA A 53 10.67 -5.84 -19.21
N ARG A 54 10.31 -4.69 -18.64
CA ARG A 54 11.12 -3.47 -18.68
C ARG A 54 12.33 -3.57 -17.75
N SER A 55 13.31 -2.70 -18.02
CA SER A 55 14.45 -2.52 -17.14
C SER A 55 13.98 -1.96 -15.78
N MET A 56 14.48 -2.51 -14.68
CA MET A 56 14.15 -2.00 -13.34
C MET A 56 14.54 -0.51 -13.23
N GLY A 57 13.57 0.33 -12.84
CA GLY A 57 13.75 1.79 -12.78
C GLY A 57 13.21 2.54 -14.00
N TYR A 58 12.66 1.84 -15.00
CA TYR A 58 11.98 2.46 -16.13
C TYR A 58 10.88 3.45 -15.66
N PRO A 59 10.78 4.66 -16.23
CA PRO A 59 11.51 5.16 -17.40
C PRO A 59 12.74 6.03 -17.06
N PHE A 60 13.22 6.00 -15.82
CA PHE A 60 14.33 6.83 -15.32
C PHE A 60 15.65 6.07 -15.20
N ASP A 61 15.72 4.83 -15.67
CA ASP A 61 16.93 4.00 -15.67
C ASP A 61 17.99 4.51 -16.66
N ARG A 62 17.61 5.39 -17.59
CA ARG A 62 18.47 5.89 -18.68
C ARG A 62 18.50 7.41 -18.71
N THR A 63 19.52 7.97 -19.36
CA THR A 63 19.57 9.40 -19.66
C THR A 63 18.40 9.80 -20.57
N PRO A 64 17.84 11.00 -20.36
CA PRO A 64 16.74 11.49 -21.18
C PRO A 64 17.20 11.79 -22.61
N ARG A 65 16.23 12.02 -23.52
CA ARG A 65 16.48 12.42 -24.91
C ARG A 65 17.31 13.70 -24.96
N ASP A 66 18.10 13.86 -26.03
CA ASP A 66 18.90 15.08 -26.23
C ASP A 66 18.02 16.34 -26.16
N GLY A 67 18.48 17.32 -25.39
CA GLY A 67 17.77 18.58 -25.16
C GLY A 67 16.68 18.56 -24.07
N VAL A 68 16.43 17.42 -23.43
CA VAL A 68 15.52 17.32 -22.29
C VAL A 68 16.30 17.50 -20.99
N VAL A 69 16.05 18.61 -20.30
CA VAL A 69 16.72 18.97 -19.03
C VAL A 69 15.78 19.09 -17.85
N THR A 70 14.47 19.24 -18.09
CA THR A 70 13.45 19.27 -17.03
C THR A 70 12.51 18.09 -17.11
N LEU A 71 11.90 17.73 -15.97
CA LEU A 71 10.91 16.64 -15.94
C LEU A 71 9.71 16.94 -16.83
N GLN A 72 9.30 18.21 -16.95
CA GLN A 72 8.19 18.64 -17.80
C GLN A 72 8.46 18.38 -19.29
N GLN A 73 9.71 18.55 -19.74
CA GLN A 73 10.12 18.26 -21.12
C GLN A 73 10.21 16.75 -21.39
N PHE A 74 10.37 15.93 -20.35
CA PHE A 74 10.41 14.48 -20.48
C PHE A 74 9.03 13.88 -20.76
N LEU A 75 7.96 14.53 -20.29
CA LEU A 75 6.60 14.00 -20.30
C LEU A 75 6.09 13.69 -21.72
N THR A 76 5.40 12.56 -21.81
CA THR A 76 4.59 12.15 -22.95
C THR A 76 3.10 12.15 -22.56
N PRO A 77 2.15 12.04 -23.50
CA PRO A 77 0.71 12.13 -23.19
C PRO A 77 0.17 11.10 -22.18
N ASN A 78 0.89 10.00 -21.97
CA ASN A 78 0.59 8.94 -20.99
C ASN A 78 1.30 9.13 -19.64
N MET A 79 1.89 10.30 -19.40
CA MET A 79 2.57 10.65 -18.15
C MET A 79 1.94 11.89 -17.52
N ALA A 80 1.92 11.92 -16.20
CA ALA A 80 1.46 13.06 -15.41
C ALA A 80 2.40 13.33 -14.24
N VAL A 81 2.53 14.60 -13.87
CA VAL A 81 3.29 15.04 -12.71
C VAL A 81 2.43 15.94 -11.85
N GLN A 82 2.49 15.74 -10.54
CA GLN A 82 1.81 16.56 -9.55
C GLN A 82 2.79 17.01 -8.46
N ASP A 83 2.83 18.31 -8.18
CA ASP A 83 3.61 18.82 -7.05
C ASP A 83 2.93 18.41 -5.74
N VAL A 84 3.71 17.82 -4.83
CA VAL A 84 3.26 17.33 -3.52
C VAL A 84 4.22 17.78 -2.41
N ARG A 85 3.74 17.86 -1.17
CA ARG A 85 4.56 18.23 -0.01
C ARG A 85 4.49 17.17 1.07
N ILE A 86 5.66 16.62 1.43
CA ILE A 86 5.77 15.64 2.51
C ILE A 86 6.01 16.37 3.82
N ARG A 87 5.02 16.34 4.71
CA ARG A 87 5.08 17.01 6.02
C ARG A 87 5.34 16.02 7.13
N PHE A 88 6.43 16.25 7.87
CA PHE A 88 6.74 15.50 9.09
C PHE A 88 5.98 16.10 10.28
N ALA A 89 5.15 15.30 10.94
CA ALA A 89 4.56 15.65 12.22
C ALA A 89 5.41 15.06 13.36
N ASN A 90 5.99 15.92 14.19
CA ASN A 90 6.83 15.50 15.32
C ASN A 90 5.96 14.99 16.49
N ARG A 91 5.26 13.88 16.27
CA ARG A 91 4.46 13.20 17.28
C ARG A 91 4.61 11.70 17.14
N THR A 92 4.57 11.01 18.27
CA THR A 92 4.50 9.55 18.31
C THR A 92 3.05 9.14 18.42
N VAL A 93 2.61 8.23 17.54
CA VAL A 93 1.27 7.64 17.58
C VAL A 93 1.42 6.17 17.92
N ALA A 94 0.56 5.65 18.80
CA ALA A 94 0.44 4.21 18.96
C ALA A 94 -0.01 3.59 17.62
N PRO A 95 0.47 2.39 17.26
CA PRO A 95 -0.02 1.70 16.08
C PRO A 95 -1.54 1.58 16.13
N LEU A 96 -2.20 1.83 14.99
CA LEU A 96 -3.62 1.50 14.85
C LEU A 96 -3.75 -0.02 15.02
N GLN A 97 -4.21 -0.46 16.19
CA GLN A 97 -4.59 -1.85 16.38
C GLN A 97 -5.84 -2.09 15.52
N ASN A 98 -5.68 -2.84 14.44
CA ASN A 98 -6.83 -3.36 13.70
C ASN A 98 -7.69 -4.17 14.68
N ARG A 99 -8.88 -3.65 15.03
CA ARG A 99 -9.96 -4.44 15.62
C ARG A 99 -10.51 -5.38 14.55
N VAL A 100 -9.74 -6.40 14.19
CA VAL A 100 -10.19 -7.53 13.39
C VAL A 100 -9.88 -8.77 14.21
N GLY A 101 -10.79 -9.06 15.14
CA GLY A 101 -10.72 -10.17 16.09
C GLY A 101 -12.07 -10.33 16.80
N SER A 102 -12.98 -11.06 16.15
CA SER A 102 -14.12 -11.77 16.75
C SER A 102 -14.94 -11.08 17.85
N GLN A 103 -15.92 -10.25 17.48
CA GLN A 103 -17.19 -10.26 18.21
C GLN A 103 -17.99 -11.49 17.75
N GLN A 104 -17.67 -12.67 18.28
CA GLN A 104 -18.70 -13.70 18.40
C GLN A 104 -19.62 -13.23 19.53
N ALA A 105 -20.81 -12.76 19.17
CA ALA A 105 -21.90 -12.60 20.13
C ALA A 105 -22.10 -13.96 20.81
N GLN A 106 -21.73 -14.06 22.08
CA GLN A 106 -22.11 -15.20 22.91
C GLN A 106 -23.64 -15.17 23.01
N PRO A 107 -24.36 -16.25 22.69
CA PRO A 107 -25.78 -16.32 22.99
C PRO A 107 -25.97 -16.14 24.50
N PRO A 108 -27.01 -15.41 24.95
CA PRO A 108 -27.25 -15.18 26.36
C PRO A 108 -27.36 -16.52 27.08
N LYS A 109 -26.51 -16.72 28.09
CA LYS A 109 -26.64 -17.84 29.02
C LYS A 109 -27.95 -17.65 29.78
N THR A 110 -28.97 -18.42 29.41
CA THR A 110 -30.21 -18.53 30.18
C THR A 110 -29.85 -19.04 31.57
N GLN A 111 -29.96 -18.16 32.58
CA GLN A 111 -29.83 -18.58 33.97
C GLN A 111 -31.06 -19.45 34.33
N PRO A 112 -30.88 -20.62 34.93
CA PRO A 112 -32.01 -21.40 35.42
C PRO A 112 -32.70 -20.63 36.56
N SER A 113 -34.00 -20.39 36.40
CA SER A 113 -34.88 -19.77 37.38
C SER A 113 -34.87 -20.56 38.69
N LYS A 114 -34.41 -19.92 39.78
CA LYS A 114 -34.64 -20.45 41.14
C LYS A 114 -36.14 -20.44 41.43
N PRO A 115 -36.72 -21.55 41.95
CA PRO A 115 -38.12 -21.60 42.31
C PRO A 115 -38.44 -20.70 43.52
N ALA A 116 -39.62 -20.10 43.47
CA ALA A 116 -40.16 -19.21 44.49
C ALA A 116 -40.32 -19.89 45.85
N SER A 117 -39.77 -19.25 46.88
CA SER A 117 -40.08 -19.44 48.30
C SER A 117 -39.92 -18.04 48.87
N GLY A 118 -40.96 -17.28 49.20
CA GLY A 118 -41.98 -17.57 50.19
C GLY A 118 -41.87 -16.47 51.26
N ALA A 119 -42.96 -16.25 52.00
CA ALA A 119 -43.09 -15.36 53.17
C ALA A 119 -43.41 -13.87 52.91
N ASN A 120 -44.70 -13.68 52.71
CA ASN A 120 -45.53 -12.56 53.13
C ASN A 120 -45.34 -12.23 54.62
N TRP A 121 -45.13 -10.96 54.99
CA TRP A 121 -45.31 -10.44 56.36
C TRP A 121 -45.79 -8.97 56.28
N ASN A 122 -46.91 -8.74 56.98
CA ASN A 122 -47.73 -7.54 57.22
C ASN A 122 -47.15 -6.14 56.93
#